data_AF-A0A2V1BEV9-F1
#
_entry.id   AF-A0A2V1BEV9-F1
#
_cell.length_a   1.000
_cell.length_b   1.000
_cell.length_c   1.000
_cell.angle_alpha   90.00
_cell.angle_beta   90.00
_cell.angle_gamma   90.00
#
_symmetry.space_group_name_H-M   'P 1'
#
loop_
_entity.id
_entity.type
_entity.pdbx_description
1 polymer ?
#
loop_
_entity_poly.entity_id
_entity_poly.type
_entity_poly.pdbx_seq_one_letter_code
_entity_poly.pdbx_strand_id
1 'polypeptide(L)'
;MSLQHKDTAIPLKRIGSKDTGIVYVDRSTVRAILYNPLTHQIALIHVVKGNYFKLLSGGVEVDEDYAIAIAREIFEETGCKVAMDMDINKCFAKSEEWRNDLHQISFCYVAKLVEDTSKPELMELEVFEGLSHHWVSVDEAIEAMKSAQPMLE
;
A
#
# COMPACT_ATOMS: atom_id res chain seq x y z
N MET A 1 25.47 10.68 25.13
CA MET A 1 25.42 9.28 24.66
C MET A 1 24.86 9.33 23.25
N SER A 2 25.73 9.39 22.24
CA SER A 2 25.31 9.57 20.84
C SER A 2 24.71 8.28 20.32
N LEU A 3 23.40 8.29 20.03
CA LEU A 3 22.72 7.20 19.34
C LEU A 3 23.26 7.14 17.90
N GLN A 4 24.14 6.18 17.66
CA GLN A 4 24.57 5.80 16.32
C GLN A 4 23.33 5.44 15.51
N HIS A 5 22.97 6.29 14.54
CA HIS A 5 22.01 5.93 13.50
C HIS A 5 22.70 4.87 12.64
N LYS A 6 22.36 3.60 12.86
CA LYS A 6 22.70 2.55 11.90
C LYS A 6 21.83 2.79 10.68
N ASP A 7 22.42 3.34 9.62
CA ASP A 7 21.88 3.28 8.27
C ASP A 7 21.68 1.81 7.89
N THR A 8 20.51 1.29 8.25
CA THR A 8 20.10 -0.07 7.91
C THR A 8 19.37 0.04 6.59
N ALA A 9 19.89 -0.59 5.55
CA ALA A 9 19.27 -0.56 4.24
C ALA A 9 17.80 -1.00 4.33
N ILE A 10 16.90 -0.24 3.70
CA ILE A 10 15.47 -0.53 3.66
C ILE A 10 15.28 -1.89 2.95
N PRO A 11 14.62 -2.88 3.58
CA PRO A 11 14.33 -4.17 2.97
C PRO A 11 13.60 -4.02 1.63
N LEU A 12 14.04 -4.77 0.62
CA LEU A 12 13.45 -4.80 -0.72
C LEU A 12 13.03 -6.22 -1.09
N LYS A 13 11.78 -6.38 -1.52
CA LYS A 13 11.27 -7.61 -2.12
C LYS A 13 11.13 -7.44 -3.63
N ARG A 14 11.79 -8.31 -4.41
CA ARG A 14 11.55 -8.41 -5.86
C ARG A 14 10.48 -9.43 -6.18
N ILE A 15 9.63 -9.08 -7.15
CA ILE A 15 8.56 -9.93 -7.70
C ILE A 15 8.68 -9.91 -9.23
N GLY A 16 8.71 -11.09 -9.85
CA GLY A 16 9.01 -11.22 -11.27
C GLY A 16 10.48 -10.99 -11.60
N SER A 17 10.78 -10.93 -12.90
CA SER A 17 12.12 -10.71 -13.44
C SER A 17 12.05 -9.81 -14.67
N LYS A 18 13.00 -8.88 -14.81
CA LYS A 18 13.12 -8.02 -15.98
C LYS A 18 13.39 -8.85 -17.24
N ASP A 19 12.56 -8.66 -18.25
CA ASP A 19 12.79 -9.17 -19.61
C ASP A 19 13.40 -8.05 -20.48
N THR A 20 14.56 -8.30 -21.08
CA THR A 20 15.22 -7.31 -21.95
C THR A 20 14.50 -7.06 -23.28
N GLY A 21 13.56 -7.93 -23.66
CA GLY A 21 12.72 -7.77 -24.85
C GLY A 21 11.49 -6.89 -24.64
N ILE A 22 11.18 -6.50 -23.39
CA ILE A 22 10.02 -5.68 -23.04
C ILE A 22 10.48 -4.24 -22.78
N VAL A 23 9.73 -3.29 -23.35
CA VAL A 23 9.84 -1.87 -22.98
C VAL A 23 8.87 -1.62 -21.83
N TYR A 24 9.41 -1.27 -20.67
CA TYR A 24 8.61 -1.08 -19.47
C TYR A 24 8.17 0.38 -19.29
N VAL A 25 6.96 0.55 -18.78
CA VAL A 25 6.48 1.80 -18.19
C VAL A 25 6.84 1.80 -16.71
N ASP A 26 7.62 2.80 -16.29
CA ASP A 26 8.00 2.96 -14.89
C ASP A 26 6.84 3.58 -14.09
N ARG A 27 6.56 3.02 -12.91
CA ARG A 27 5.55 3.53 -11.98
C ARG A 27 6.09 3.56 -10.55
N SER A 28 5.98 4.73 -9.91
CA SER A 28 6.20 4.87 -8.47
C SER A 28 4.87 4.80 -7.74
N THR A 29 4.84 4.05 -6.64
CA THR A 29 3.63 3.83 -5.84
C THR A 29 3.94 3.83 -4.35
N VAL A 30 2.92 4.08 -3.54
CA VAL A 30 2.99 3.93 -2.09
C VAL A 30 2.15 2.75 -1.64
N ARG A 31 2.54 2.13 -0.52
CA ARG A 31 1.74 1.16 0.20
C ARG A 31 1.67 1.54 1.67
N ALA A 32 0.51 1.35 2.29
CA ALA A 32 0.32 1.68 3.69
C ALA A 32 -0.29 0.55 4.51
N ILE A 33 0.28 0.38 5.70
CA ILE A 33 -0.41 -0.25 6.82
C ILE A 33 -1.10 0.87 7.59
N LEU A 34 -2.42 1.01 7.42
CA LEU A 34 -3.23 1.89 8.23
C LEU A 34 -3.58 1.19 9.54
N TYR A 35 -3.03 1.67 10.65
CA TYR A 35 -3.20 1.10 11.98
C TYR A 35 -4.20 1.89 12.82
N ASN A 36 -5.17 1.19 13.42
CA ASN A 36 -6.10 1.73 14.39
C ASN A 36 -5.55 1.52 15.82
N PRO A 37 -5.12 2.60 16.52
CA PRO A 37 -4.52 2.48 17.84
C PRO A 37 -5.51 2.09 18.94
N LEU A 38 -6.82 2.23 18.72
CA LEU A 38 -7.84 1.88 19.70
C LEU A 38 -8.19 0.39 19.67
N THR A 39 -8.23 -0.20 18.47
CA THR A 39 -8.61 -1.61 18.29
C THR A 39 -7.43 -2.54 18.06
N HIS A 40 -6.23 -1.99 17.83
CA HIS A 40 -5.03 -2.74 17.43
C HIS A 40 -5.17 -3.51 16.11
N GLN A 41 -6.09 -3.06 15.24
CA GLN A 41 -6.32 -3.63 13.91
C GLN A 41 -5.65 -2.80 12.82
N ILE A 42 -5.53 -3.39 11.64
CA ILE A 42 -5.13 -2.72 10.41
C ILE A 42 -6.25 -2.77 9.37
N ALA A 43 -6.32 -1.77 8.50
CA ALA A 43 -7.21 -1.81 7.35
C ALA A 43 -6.59 -2.69 6.24
N LEU A 44 -7.38 -3.62 5.73
CA LEU A 44 -7.02 -4.53 4.65
C LEU A 44 -7.99 -4.33 3.49
N ILE A 45 -7.45 -4.16 2.27
CA ILE A 45 -8.28 -4.09 1.06
C ILE A 45 -8.61 -5.49 0.57
N HIS A 46 -9.88 -5.68 0.19
CA HIS A 46 -10.37 -6.83 -0.55
C HIS A 46 -10.82 -6.37 -1.93
N VAL A 47 -10.21 -6.95 -2.97
CA VAL A 47 -10.60 -6.72 -4.36
C VAL A 47 -11.49 -7.88 -4.78
N VAL A 48 -12.81 -7.68 -4.69
CA VAL A 48 -13.81 -8.75 -4.81
C VAL A 48 -13.73 -9.47 -6.15
N LYS A 49 -13.60 -8.72 -7.25
CA LYS A 49 -13.58 -9.29 -8.59
C LYS A 49 -12.38 -10.21 -8.82
N GLY A 50 -11.22 -9.85 -8.26
CA GLY A 50 -10.00 -10.64 -8.35
C GLY A 50 -9.85 -11.68 -7.23
N ASN A 51 -10.71 -11.64 -6.21
CA ASN A 51 -10.64 -12.47 -5.00
C ASN A 51 -9.24 -12.49 -4.37
N TYR A 52 -8.68 -11.29 -4.16
CA TYR A 52 -7.40 -11.13 -3.49
C TYR A 52 -7.42 -9.97 -2.50
N PHE A 53 -6.45 -10.01 -1.58
CA PHE A 53 -6.28 -8.98 -0.56
C PHE A 53 -4.99 -8.21 -0.79
N LYS A 54 -5.03 -6.90 -0.58
CA LYS A 54 -3.86 -6.01 -0.69
C LYS A 54 -3.82 -5.01 0.46
N LEU A 55 -2.65 -4.39 0.64
CA LEU A 55 -2.54 -3.17 1.44
C LEU A 55 -3.12 -1.99 0.66
N LEU A 56 -3.40 -0.91 1.38
CA LEU A 56 -3.74 0.37 0.80
C LEU A 56 -2.60 0.82 -0.12
N SER A 57 -2.93 1.27 -1.32
CA SER A 57 -1.91 1.59 -2.30
C SER A 57 -2.41 2.41 -3.47
N GLY A 58 -1.56 3.29 -3.98
CA GLY A 58 -1.73 3.80 -5.33
C GLY A 58 -0.54 4.61 -5.82
N GLY A 59 -0.80 5.39 -6.88
CA GLY A 59 0.22 6.08 -7.65
C GLY A 59 0.77 7.29 -6.90
N VAL A 60 2.05 7.58 -7.10
CA VAL A 60 2.61 8.89 -6.73
C VAL A 60 2.53 9.77 -7.96
N GLU A 61 1.86 10.92 -7.84
CA GLU A 61 1.73 11.89 -8.91
C GLU A 61 3.04 12.66 -9.15
N VAL A 62 3.11 13.38 -10.28
CA VAL A 62 4.26 14.22 -10.60
C VAL A 62 4.41 15.31 -9.54
N ASP A 63 5.61 15.46 -9.00
CA ASP A 63 5.95 16.39 -7.92
C ASP A 63 5.19 16.16 -6.59
N GLU A 64 4.55 15.00 -6.42
CA GLU A 64 3.86 14.62 -5.18
C GLU A 64 4.83 13.99 -4.16
N ASP A 65 4.77 14.47 -2.92
CA ASP A 65 5.51 13.85 -1.82
C ASP A 65 4.86 12.53 -1.39
N TYR A 66 5.67 11.52 -1.02
CA TYR A 66 5.14 10.22 -0.62
C TYR A 66 4.15 10.32 0.55
N ALA A 67 4.35 11.20 1.53
CA ALA A 67 3.42 11.37 2.64
C ALA A 67 2.06 11.93 2.18
N ILE A 68 2.08 12.82 1.17
CA ILE A 68 0.87 13.35 0.54
C ILE A 68 0.15 12.24 -0.22
N ALA A 69 0.88 11.49 -1.05
CA ALA A 69 0.34 10.37 -1.80
C ALA A 69 -0.31 9.34 -0.87
N ILE A 70 0.36 8.93 0.21
CA ILE A 70 -0.20 7.95 1.15
C ILE A 70 -1.48 8.50 1.80
N ALA A 71 -1.50 9.76 2.22
CA ALA A 71 -2.66 10.33 2.90
C ALA A 71 -3.87 10.41 1.96
N ARG A 72 -3.62 10.78 0.69
CA ARG A 72 -4.62 10.80 -0.38
C ARG A 72 -5.17 9.40 -0.65
N GLU A 73 -4.30 8.43 -0.95
CA GLU A 73 -4.70 7.06 -1.29
C GLU A 73 -5.46 6.38 -0.14
N ILE A 74 -5.05 6.58 1.11
CA ILE A 74 -5.79 6.08 2.26
C ILE A 74 -7.20 6.70 2.31
N PHE A 75 -7.31 8.01 2.08
CA PHE A 75 -8.60 8.68 2.10
C PHE A 75 -9.50 8.22 0.93
N GLU A 76 -8.96 8.07 -0.27
CA GLU A 76 -9.68 7.58 -1.45
C GLU A 76 -10.19 6.15 -1.21
N GLU A 77 -9.31 5.20 -0.85
CA GLU A 77 -9.68 3.78 -0.71
C GLU A 77 -10.53 3.49 0.54
N THR A 78 -10.50 4.34 1.59
CA THR A 78 -11.17 4.04 2.87
C THR A 78 -12.04 5.14 3.48
N GLY A 79 -11.85 6.40 3.09
CA GLY A 79 -12.44 7.56 3.78
C GLY A 79 -11.78 7.87 5.12
N CYS A 80 -10.65 7.24 5.46
CA CYS A 80 -9.93 7.49 6.69
C CYS A 80 -8.97 8.69 6.56
N LYS A 81 -8.95 9.54 7.57
CA LYS A 81 -7.92 10.54 7.77
C LYS A 81 -6.87 10.02 8.73
N VAL A 82 -5.63 10.41 8.46
CA VAL A 82 -4.45 9.86 9.15
C VAL A 82 -3.53 10.96 9.63
N ALA A 83 -2.80 10.66 10.69
CA ALA A 83 -1.65 11.45 11.09
C ALA A 83 -0.43 10.88 10.37
N MET A 84 0.13 11.66 9.45
CA MET A 84 1.48 11.42 8.93
C MET A 84 2.46 12.05 9.89
N ASP A 85 3.26 11.25 10.60
CA ASP A 85 4.50 11.77 11.15
C ASP A 85 5.36 12.17 9.94
N MET A 86 5.72 13.45 9.85
CA MET A 86 6.52 14.08 8.77
C MET A 86 7.93 13.48 8.59
N ASP A 87 8.24 12.36 9.24
CA ASP A 87 9.51 11.66 9.11
C ASP A 87 9.38 10.59 8.01
N ILE A 88 9.44 11.06 6.77
CA ILE A 88 9.45 10.24 5.55
C ILE A 88 10.58 9.19 5.53
N ASN A 89 11.58 9.34 6.41
CA ASN A 89 12.64 8.36 6.66
C ASN A 89 12.15 7.05 7.31
N LYS A 90 10.84 6.92 7.56
CA LYS A 90 10.20 5.70 8.09
C LYS A 90 9.71 4.72 7.03
N CYS A 91 10.04 4.91 5.74
CA CYS A 91 9.84 3.87 4.74
C CYS A 91 10.49 2.57 5.24
N PHE A 92 9.68 1.58 5.62
CA PHE A 92 10.19 0.42 6.35
C PHE A 92 10.45 -0.77 5.44
N ALA A 93 9.92 -0.74 4.21
CA ALA A 93 10.12 -1.76 3.19
C ALA A 93 9.84 -1.20 1.80
N LYS A 94 10.31 -1.91 0.77
CA LYS A 94 9.99 -1.66 -0.63
C LYS A 94 9.62 -2.97 -1.33
N SER A 95 8.78 -2.89 -2.36
CA SER A 95 8.69 -3.94 -3.39
C SER A 95 9.07 -3.39 -4.76
N GLU A 96 9.74 -4.21 -5.56
CA GLU A 96 10.06 -3.94 -6.96
C GLU A 96 9.45 -5.07 -7.80
N GLU A 97 8.58 -4.71 -8.73
CA GLU A 97 7.75 -5.65 -9.48
C GLU A 97 7.96 -5.45 -10.98
N TRP A 98 8.21 -6.55 -11.68
CA TRP A 98 8.28 -6.62 -13.13
C TRP A 98 7.14 -7.53 -13.61
N ARG A 99 6.09 -6.96 -14.20
CA ARG A 99 4.90 -7.70 -14.67
C ARG A 99 4.37 -7.07 -15.95
N ASN A 100 4.11 -7.90 -16.97
CA ASN A 100 3.69 -7.43 -18.29
C ASN A 100 4.67 -6.36 -18.82
N ASP A 101 4.18 -5.18 -19.16
CA ASP A 101 4.92 -3.99 -19.56
C ASP A 101 5.11 -2.97 -18.41
N LEU A 102 4.80 -3.34 -17.16
CA LEU A 102 4.94 -2.48 -15.98
C LEU A 102 6.19 -2.81 -15.17
N HIS A 103 6.98 -1.79 -14.87
CA HIS A 103 8.00 -1.81 -13.83
C HIS A 103 7.57 -0.90 -12.69
N GLN A 104 7.25 -1.50 -11.54
CA GLN A 104 6.70 -0.76 -10.40
C GLN A 104 7.63 -0.84 -9.19
N ILE A 105 7.88 0.30 -8.56
CA ILE A 105 8.49 0.37 -7.23
C ILE A 105 7.43 0.88 -6.26
N SER A 106 7.16 0.09 -5.22
CA SER A 106 6.26 0.46 -4.12
C SER A 106 7.05 0.76 -2.85
N PHE A 107 6.76 1.89 -2.21
CA PHE A 107 7.36 2.33 -0.95
C PHE A 107 6.36 2.11 0.20
N CYS A 108 6.76 1.36 1.23
CA CYS A 108 5.86 0.91 2.29
C CYS A 108 5.99 1.73 3.56
N TYR A 109 4.86 2.16 4.11
CA TYR A 109 4.76 3.02 5.29
C TYR A 109 3.70 2.52 6.29
N VAL A 110 3.79 3.02 7.52
CA VAL A 110 2.76 2.82 8.55
C VAL A 110 2.10 4.16 8.82
N ALA A 111 0.78 4.20 8.68
CA ALA A 111 -0.04 5.37 8.99
C ALA A 111 -0.90 5.08 10.22
N LYS A 112 -1.21 6.10 11.01
CA LYS A 112 -2.08 5.98 12.18
C LYS A 112 -3.43 6.62 11.89
N LEU A 113 -4.49 5.88 12.14
CA LEU A 113 -5.86 6.37 12.03
C LEU A 113 -6.07 7.56 12.99
N VAL A 114 -6.67 8.63 12.46
CA VAL A 114 -7.14 9.79 13.23
C VAL A 114 -8.66 9.85 13.23
N GLU A 115 -9.26 9.66 12.06
CA GLU A 115 -10.71 9.75 11.87
C GLU A 115 -11.13 8.79 10.75
N ASP A 116 -12.23 8.08 10.95
CA ASP A 116 -12.90 7.30 9.90
C ASP A 116 -14.19 8.02 9.53
N THR A 117 -14.26 8.56 8.31
CA THR A 117 -15.46 9.26 7.84
C THR A 117 -16.50 8.32 7.23
N SER A 118 -16.12 7.05 7.03
CA SER A 118 -16.88 5.99 6.37
C SER A 118 -17.36 6.36 4.96
N LYS A 119 -16.61 7.24 4.28
CA LYS A 119 -16.90 7.75 2.94
C LYS A 119 -15.65 7.65 2.04
N PRO A 120 -15.35 6.47 1.48
CA PRO A 120 -14.28 6.35 0.50
C PRO A 120 -14.64 7.09 -0.79
N GLU A 121 -13.62 7.60 -1.47
CA GLU A 121 -13.69 8.27 -2.78
C GLU A 121 -12.99 7.40 -3.82
N LEU A 122 -13.55 6.22 -4.06
CA LEU A 122 -12.97 5.21 -4.96
C LEU A 122 -12.91 5.70 -6.41
N MET A 123 -11.82 5.35 -7.10
CA MET A 123 -11.69 5.54 -8.54
C MET A 123 -12.64 4.60 -9.32
N GLU A 124 -12.96 4.94 -10.57
CA GLU A 124 -13.87 4.14 -11.41
C GLU A 124 -13.43 2.67 -11.52
N LEU A 125 -12.13 2.42 -11.68
CA LEU A 125 -11.58 1.06 -11.74
C LEU A 125 -11.78 0.31 -10.42
N GLU A 126 -11.59 0.97 -9.29
CA GLU A 126 -11.72 0.36 -7.96
C GLU A 126 -13.18 0.01 -7.65
N VAL A 127 -14.11 0.90 -8.03
CA VAL A 127 -15.55 0.61 -7.98
C VAL A 127 -15.87 -0.60 -8.86
N PHE A 128 -15.33 -0.64 -10.08
CA PHE A 128 -15.54 -1.73 -11.02
C PHE A 128 -14.96 -3.07 -10.53
N GLU A 129 -13.83 -3.05 -9.83
CA GLU A 129 -13.20 -4.22 -9.22
C GLU A 129 -13.86 -4.65 -7.90
N GLY A 130 -14.79 -3.84 -7.37
CA GLY A 130 -15.47 -4.08 -6.11
C GLY A 130 -14.54 -3.93 -4.91
N LEU A 131 -13.69 -2.91 -4.91
CA LEU A 131 -12.77 -2.62 -3.82
C LEU A 131 -13.55 -2.31 -2.54
N SER A 132 -13.23 -3.03 -1.47
CA SER A 132 -13.70 -2.74 -0.11
C SER A 132 -12.56 -2.85 0.89
N HIS A 133 -12.73 -2.27 2.08
CA HIS A 133 -11.75 -2.40 3.17
C HIS A 133 -12.38 -3.02 4.44
N HIS A 134 -11.56 -3.74 5.20
CA HIS A 134 -11.95 -4.37 6.47
C HIS A 134 -10.90 -4.15 7.54
N TRP A 135 -11.33 -3.95 8.78
CA TRP A 135 -10.43 -3.90 9.94
C TRP A 135 -10.18 -5.31 10.46
N VAL A 136 -8.91 -5.72 10.44
CA VAL A 136 -8.47 -7.07 10.84
C VAL A 136 -7.21 -6.99 11.70
N SER A 137 -6.93 -8.02 12.49
CA SER A 137 -5.63 -8.16 13.11
C SER A 137 -4.53 -8.38 12.07
N VAL A 138 -3.27 -8.16 12.46
CA VAL A 138 -2.12 -8.41 11.57
C VAL A 138 -2.03 -9.88 11.17
N ASP A 139 -2.34 -10.80 12.08
CA ASP A 139 -2.29 -12.24 11.80
C ASP A 139 -3.37 -12.66 10.79
N GLU A 140 -4.60 -12.17 10.96
CA GLU A 140 -5.70 -12.39 10.00
C GLU A 140 -5.36 -11.81 8.62
N ALA A 141 -4.75 -10.63 8.55
CA ALA A 141 -4.32 -10.05 7.29
C ALA A 141 -3.26 -10.91 6.58
N ILE A 142 -2.27 -11.41 7.33
CA ILE A 142 -1.24 -12.30 6.79
C ILE A 142 -1.86 -13.60 6.28
N GLU A 143 -2.79 -14.19 7.03
CA GLU A 143 -3.50 -15.40 6.65
C GLU A 143 -4.35 -15.19 5.38
N ALA A 144 -5.14 -14.11 5.34
CA ALA A 144 -5.97 -13.76 4.19
C ALA A 144 -5.13 -13.55 2.93
N MET A 145 -4.03 -12.78 3.02
CA MET A 145 -3.14 -12.54 1.88
C MET A 145 -2.44 -13.80 1.38
N LYS A 146 -2.06 -14.73 2.27
CA LYS A 146 -1.41 -15.99 1.88
C LYS A 146 -2.38 -17.00 1.28
N SER A 147 -3.62 -17.00 1.75
CA SER A 147 -4.65 -17.98 1.37
C SER A 147 -5.42 -17.53 0.13
N ALA A 148 -5.33 -16.25 -0.24
CA ALA A 148 -5.90 -15.72 -1.46
C ALA A 148 -5.43 -16.54 -2.67
N GLN A 149 -6.38 -16.87 -3.54
CA GLN A 149 -6.13 -17.45 -4.85
C GLN A 149 -6.60 -16.42 -5.88
N PRO A 150 -5.73 -15.47 -6.27
CA PRO A 150 -6.12 -14.43 -7.21
C PRO A 150 -6.63 -15.07 -8.49
N MET A 151 -7.83 -14.67 -8.93
CA MET A 151 -8.30 -15.04 -10.25
C MET A 151 -7.41 -14.34 -11.27
N LEU A 152 -6.76 -15.13 -12.14
CA LEU A 152 -5.96 -14.58 -13.24
C LEU A 152 -6.87 -13.72 -14.13
N GLU A 153 -6.46 -12.47 -14.35
CA GLU A 153 -6.98 -11.62 -15.43
C GLU A 153 -6.59 -12.16 -16.80
#